data_AF-A0A931YSV3-F1
#
_entry.id   AF-A0A931YSV3-F1
#
_cell.length_a   1.000
_cell.length_b   1.000
_cell.length_c   1.000
_cell.angle_alpha   90.00
_cell.angle_beta   90.00
_cell.angle_gamma   90.00
#
_symmetry.space_group_name_H-M   'P 1'
#
loop_
_entity.id
_entity.type
_entity.pdbx_description
1 polymer ?
#
loop_
_entity_poly.entity_id
_entity_poly.type
_entity_poly.pdbx_seq_one_letter_code
_entity_poly.pdbx_strand_id
1 'polypeptide(L)'
;MIDNTINDRLYTYIGGIIRELGGTLIEINTMPEHIHFYAYMPKTISVSKFMEIVKANSSKWIHTNFPDKNNFGWQDGYGAFSVSKSLEDAVIQYIKNQQNHHRERSFQEEFIDMLNKYGVEYNENYIWK
;
A
#
# COMPACT_ATOMS: atom_id res chain seq x y z
N MET A 1 -5.29 2.78 12.86
CA MET A 1 -5.46 3.71 11.73
C MET A 1 -4.21 4.54 11.55
N ILE A 2 -3.91 4.81 10.29
CA ILE A 2 -2.85 5.70 9.86
C ILE A 2 -3.32 7.15 10.05
N ASP A 3 -2.44 8.03 10.52
CA ASP A 3 -2.73 9.46 10.65
C ASP A 3 -1.48 10.31 10.42
N ASN A 4 -1.67 11.62 10.42
CA ASN A 4 -0.62 12.60 10.14
C ASN A 4 0.56 12.53 11.12
N THR A 5 0.45 11.85 12.27
CA THR A 5 1.57 11.69 13.20
C THR A 5 2.57 10.65 12.71
N ILE A 6 2.14 9.71 11.85
CA ILE A 6 2.98 8.62 11.37
C ILE A 6 3.29 8.66 9.86
N ASN A 7 2.47 9.32 9.03
CA ASN A 7 2.56 9.27 7.55
C ASN A 7 3.98 9.45 7.00
N ASP A 8 4.58 10.62 7.20
CA ASP A 8 5.88 10.94 6.59
C ASP A 8 6.99 10.00 7.06
N ARG A 9 6.93 9.61 8.33
CA ARG A 9 7.88 8.66 8.91
C ARG A 9 7.65 7.25 8.38
N LEU A 10 6.39 6.85 8.17
CA LEU A 10 6.02 5.56 7.57
C LEU A 10 6.49 5.49 6.12
N TYR A 11 6.36 6.57 5.34
CA TYR A 11 6.83 6.64 3.95
C TYR A 11 8.33 6.42 3.88
N THR A 12 9.07 7.16 4.73
CA THR A 12 10.52 7.04 4.84
C THR A 12 10.93 5.63 5.25
N TYR A 13 10.23 5.05 6.22
CA TYR A 13 10.52 3.71 6.71
C TYR A 13 10.27 2.63 5.66
N ILE A 14 9.13 2.67 4.97
CA ILE A 14 8.81 1.77 3.85
C ILE A 14 9.83 1.92 2.72
N GLY A 15 10.19 3.15 2.37
CA GLY A 15 11.26 3.40 1.39
C GLY A 15 12.60 2.76 1.80
N GLY A 16 12.92 2.78 3.10
CA GLY A 16 14.06 2.07 3.68
C GLY A 16 13.97 0.55 3.47
N ILE A 17 12.85 -0.07 3.84
CA ILE A 17 12.63 -1.52 3.66
C ILE A 17 12.79 -1.91 2.18
N ILE A 18 12.13 -1.17 1.28
CA ILE A 18 12.16 -1.45 -0.15
C ILE A 18 13.57 -1.34 -0.70
N ARG A 19 14.34 -0.34 -0.26
CA ARG A 19 15.75 -0.18 -0.65
C ARG A 19 16.64 -1.31 -0.12
N GLU A 20 16.44 -1.77 1.11
CA GLU A 20 17.18 -2.91 1.67
C GLU A 20 16.91 -4.21 0.90
N LEU A 21 15.70 -4.37 0.36
CA LEU A 21 15.36 -5.47 -0.55
C LEU A 21 15.99 -5.34 -1.94
N GLY A 22 16.63 -4.22 -2.26
CA GLY A 22 17.18 -3.93 -3.60
C GLY A 22 16.14 -3.38 -4.58
N GLY A 23 15.02 -2.87 -4.07
CA GLY A 23 14.00 -2.16 -4.85
C GLY A 23 14.16 -0.64 -4.78
N THR A 24 13.21 0.07 -5.36
CA THR A 24 13.12 1.54 -5.27
C THR A 24 11.67 1.96 -5.11
N LEU A 25 11.38 2.69 -4.04
CA LEU A 25 10.08 3.32 -3.86
C LEU A 25 9.99 4.56 -4.76
N ILE A 26 8.94 4.65 -5.57
CA ILE A 26 8.74 5.72 -6.54
C ILE A 26 7.69 6.73 -6.04
N GLU A 27 6.57 6.23 -5.53
CA GLU A 27 5.49 7.07 -5.00
C GLU A 27 4.74 6.34 -3.88
N ILE A 28 4.26 7.08 -2.89
CA ILE A 28 3.56 6.53 -1.73
C ILE A 28 2.56 7.54 -1.17
N ASN A 29 1.37 7.06 -0.84
CA ASN A 29 0.38 7.85 -0.14
C ASN A 29 -0.50 6.95 0.74
N THR A 30 -0.92 7.48 1.88
CA THR A 30 -1.78 6.78 2.84
C THR A 30 -3.13 7.44 2.99
N MET A 31 -4.12 6.59 3.19
CA MET A 31 -5.41 6.92 3.77
C MET A 31 -5.49 6.35 5.20
N PRO A 32 -6.45 6.77 6.04
CA PRO A 32 -6.54 6.27 7.42
C PRO A 32 -6.58 4.74 7.56
N GLU A 33 -7.18 4.06 6.58
CA GLU A 33 -7.44 2.63 6.56
C GLU A 33 -6.54 1.82 5.62
N HIS A 34 -5.85 2.44 4.65
CA HIS A 34 -5.05 1.72 3.66
C HIS A 34 -3.88 2.56 3.10
N ILE A 35 -3.01 1.92 2.33
CA ILE A 35 -1.84 2.56 1.72
C ILE A 35 -1.69 2.14 0.26
N HIS A 36 -1.35 3.10 -0.59
CA HIS A 36 -0.90 2.85 -1.96
C HIS A 36 0.58 3.19 -2.08
N PHE A 37 1.33 2.32 -2.74
CA PHE A 37 2.68 2.66 -3.17
C PHE A 37 3.01 2.04 -4.53
N TYR A 38 3.82 2.75 -5.29
CA TYR A 38 4.41 2.31 -6.54
C TYR A 38 5.92 2.16 -6.35
N ALA A 39 6.45 0.99 -6.69
CA ALA A 39 7.85 0.67 -6.48
C ALA A 39 8.39 -0.24 -7.58
N TYR A 40 9.68 -0.10 -7.88
CA TYR A 40 10.44 -1.12 -8.57
C TYR A 40 10.83 -2.21 -7.57
N MET A 41 10.37 -3.43 -7.82
CA MET A 41 10.67 -4.61 -7.00
C MET A 41 11.92 -5.32 -7.54
N PRO A 42 12.80 -5.86 -6.67
CA PRO A 42 13.88 -6.74 -7.12
C PRO A 42 13.33 -8.00 -7.81
N LYS A 43 13.96 -8.42 -8.91
CA LYS A 43 13.60 -9.63 -9.67
C LYS A 43 13.84 -10.96 -8.92
N THR A 44 14.50 -10.91 -7.77
CA THR A 44 14.97 -12.06 -7.01
C THR A 44 14.00 -12.55 -5.95
N ILE A 45 12.92 -11.80 -5.68
CA ILE A 45 11.91 -12.19 -4.68
C ILE A 45 10.51 -12.12 -5.28
N SER A 46 9.65 -13.02 -4.82
CA SER A 46 8.23 -13.02 -5.18
C SER A 46 7.50 -11.82 -4.58
N VAL A 47 6.42 -11.38 -5.23
CA VAL A 47 5.52 -10.32 -4.72
C VAL A 47 5.02 -10.63 -3.31
N SER A 48 4.63 -11.88 -3.02
CA SER A 48 4.17 -12.29 -1.69
C SER A 48 5.23 -12.07 -0.63
N LYS A 49 6.47 -12.52 -0.88
CA LYS A 49 7.59 -12.30 0.03
C LYS A 49 7.92 -10.82 0.22
N PHE A 50 7.89 -10.02 -0.85
CA PHE A 50 8.09 -8.58 -0.76
C PHE A 50 7.05 -7.93 0.17
N MET A 51 5.76 -8.25 -0.03
CA MET A 51 4.67 -7.72 0.78
C MET A 51 4.69 -8.21 2.23
N GLU A 52 5.05 -9.48 2.46
CA GLU A 52 5.24 -10.04 3.81
C GLU A 52 6.26 -9.21 4.59
N ILE A 53 7.43 -8.94 3.99
CA ILE A 53 8.51 -8.19 4.63
C ILE A 53 8.10 -6.73 4.88
N VAL A 54 7.52 -6.06 3.89
CA VAL A 54 7.07 -4.66 4.03
C VAL A 54 6.04 -4.53 5.16
N LYS A 55 5.03 -5.40 5.19
CA LYS A 55 3.96 -5.37 6.20
C LYS A 55 4.50 -5.71 7.59
N ALA A 56 5.25 -6.80 7.74
CA ALA A 56 5.76 -7.24 9.03
C ALA A 56 6.71 -6.20 9.66
N ASN A 57 7.67 -5.69 8.88
CA ASN A 57 8.65 -4.73 9.39
C ASN A 57 8.02 -3.39 9.72
N SER A 58 7.12 -2.87 8.86
CA SER A 58 6.43 -1.62 9.14
C SER A 58 5.49 -1.71 10.35
N SER A 59 4.75 -2.81 10.52
CA SER A 59 3.94 -3.04 11.74
C SER A 59 4.81 -3.06 13.00
N LYS A 60 5.90 -3.83 12.99
CA LYS A 60 6.83 -3.89 14.12
C LYS A 60 7.39 -2.51 14.45
N TRP A 61 7.78 -1.74 13.44
CA TRP A 61 8.30 -0.40 13.61
C TRP A 61 7.26 0.56 14.20
N ILE A 62 6.01 0.50 13.71
CA ILE A 62 4.91 1.31 14.25
C ILE A 62 4.71 1.00 15.73
N HIS A 63 4.57 -0.27 16.09
CA HIS A 63 4.38 -0.68 17.50
C HIS A 63 5.53 -0.26 18.41
N THR A 64 6.76 -0.28 17.89
CA THR A 64 7.95 0.09 18.65
C THR A 64 8.08 1.60 18.84
N ASN A 65 7.70 2.40 17.84
CA ASN A 65 7.98 3.84 17.82
C ASN A 65 6.77 4.71 18.20
N PHE A 66 5.56 4.14 18.18
CA PHE A 66 4.32 4.83 18.48
C PHE A 66 3.48 3.98 19.44
N PRO A 67 3.72 4.07 20.76
CA PRO A 67 3.04 3.25 21.76
C PRO A 67 1.51 3.33 21.69
N ASP A 68 0.97 4.50 21.31
CA ASP A 68 -0.47 4.75 21.14
C ASP A 68 -1.08 4.05 19.91
N LYS A 69 -0.25 3.36 19.12
CA LYS A 69 -0.63 2.60 17.92
C LYS A 69 -0.52 1.08 18.13
N ASN A 70 -0.59 0.60 19.37
CA ASN A 70 -0.51 -0.83 19.71
C ASN A 70 -1.50 -1.72 18.95
N ASN A 71 -2.69 -1.20 18.62
CA ASN A 71 -3.72 -1.91 17.86
C ASN A 71 -3.58 -1.78 16.33
N PHE A 72 -2.52 -1.15 15.85
CA PHE A 72 -2.26 -1.05 14.41
C PHE A 72 -1.93 -2.44 13.85
N GLY A 73 -2.52 -2.79 12.71
CA GLY A 73 -2.16 -3.99 11.96
C GLY A 73 -2.58 -3.81 10.52
N TRP A 74 -1.77 -4.34 9.60
CA TRP A 74 -2.21 -4.49 8.22
C TRP A 74 -3.17 -5.67 8.14
N GLN A 75 -4.19 -5.57 7.28
CA GLN A 75 -5.01 -6.72 6.89
C GLN A 75 -4.14 -7.87 6.36
N ASP A 76 -4.62 -9.11 6.37
CA ASP A 76 -3.84 -10.26 5.88
C ASP A 76 -3.58 -10.17 4.37
N GLY A 77 -4.56 -9.69 3.60
CA GLY A 77 -4.49 -9.53 2.15
C GLY A 77 -3.61 -8.38 1.65
N TYR A 78 -3.41 -8.34 0.33
CA TYR A 78 -2.84 -7.20 -0.38
C TYR A 78 -3.28 -7.22 -1.85
N GLY A 79 -3.39 -6.05 -2.48
CA GLY A 79 -3.51 -5.91 -3.92
C GLY A 79 -2.14 -5.65 -4.55
N ALA A 80 -1.80 -6.36 -5.62
CA ALA A 80 -0.57 -6.14 -6.36
C ALA A 80 -0.82 -6.24 -7.86
N PHE A 81 -0.52 -5.16 -8.58
CA PHE A 81 -0.80 -5.03 -10.01
C PHE A 81 0.45 -4.54 -10.73
N SER A 82 0.86 -5.24 -11.79
CA SER A 82 1.97 -4.82 -12.63
C SER A 82 1.58 -3.60 -13.46
N VAL A 83 2.47 -2.62 -13.54
CA VAL A 83 2.24 -1.36 -14.27
C VAL A 83 3.14 -1.32 -15.49
N SER A 84 2.54 -1.10 -16.67
CA SER A 84 3.30 -0.79 -17.90
C SER A 84 4.02 0.54 -17.73
N LYS A 85 5.27 0.64 -18.21
CA LYS A 85 6.05 1.90 -18.17
C LYS A 85 5.30 3.07 -18.84
N SER A 86 4.49 2.80 -19.87
CA SER A 86 3.67 3.82 -20.54
C SER A 86 2.57 4.43 -19.66
N LEU A 87 2.20 3.76 -18.57
CA LEU A 87 1.19 4.21 -17.60
C LEU A 87 1.80 4.70 -16.28
N GLU A 88 3.12 4.74 -16.19
CA GLU A 88 3.82 5.07 -14.94
C GLU A 88 3.41 6.43 -14.39
N ASP A 89 3.44 7.48 -15.21
CA ASP A 89 3.07 8.83 -14.79
C ASP A 89 1.62 8.88 -14.30
N ALA A 90 0.71 8.16 -14.97
CA ALA A 90 -0.69 8.09 -14.55
C ALA A 90 -0.84 7.42 -13.18
N VAL A 91 -0.08 6.37 -12.90
CA VAL A 91 -0.07 5.70 -11.59
C VAL A 91 0.54 6.60 -10.51
N ILE A 92 1.65 7.28 -10.80
CA ILE A 92 2.26 8.23 -9.84
C ILE A 92 1.26 9.33 -9.49
N GLN A 93 0.60 9.94 -10.49
CA GLN A 93 -0.39 10.98 -10.25
C GLN A 93 -1.61 10.45 -9.50
N TYR A 94 -2.04 9.22 -9.77
CA TYR A 94 -3.11 8.58 -9.02
C TYR A 94 -2.78 8.46 -7.53
N ILE A 95 -1.60 7.93 -7.20
CA ILE A 95 -1.18 7.74 -5.79
C ILE A 95 -1.01 9.08 -5.09
N LYS A 96 -0.40 10.08 -5.74
CA LYS A 96 -0.25 11.44 -5.18
C LYS A 96 -1.59 12.05 -4.78
N ASN A 97 -2.65 11.79 -5.56
CA ASN A 97 -3.96 12.41 -5.39
C ASN A 97 -4.93 11.60 -4.52
N GLN A 98 -4.49 10.53 -3.87
CA GLN A 98 -5.34 9.63 -3.06
C GLN A 98 -6.20 10.36 -2.01
N GLN A 99 -5.62 11.31 -1.28
CA GLN A 99 -6.37 12.10 -0.30
C GLN A 99 -7.52 12.94 -0.92
N ASN A 100 -7.35 13.40 -2.15
CA ASN A 100 -8.42 14.12 -2.87
C ASN A 100 -9.45 13.13 -3.44
N HIS A 101 -8.99 12.00 -3.98
CA HIS A 101 -9.85 10.92 -4.49
C HIS A 101 -10.85 10.44 -3.43
N HIS A 102 -10.37 10.24 -2.20
CA HIS A 102 -11.18 9.75 -1.09
C HIS A 102 -12.08 10.80 -0.41
N ARG A 103 -12.16 12.02 -0.96
CA ARG A 103 -13.23 12.96 -0.58
C ARG A 103 -14.59 12.53 -1.14
N GLU A 104 -14.57 11.82 -2.27
CA GLU A 104 -15.77 11.46 -3.03
C GLU A 104 -15.92 9.95 -3.21
N ARG A 105 -14.89 9.17 -2.89
CA ARG A 105 -14.90 7.71 -3.00
C ARG A 105 -14.41 7.01 -1.75
N SER A 106 -15.06 5.90 -1.42
CA SER A 106 -14.63 4.99 -0.36
C SER A 106 -13.53 4.05 -0.84
N PHE A 107 -12.76 3.50 0.11
CA PHE A 107 -11.83 2.40 -0.15
C PHE A 107 -12.53 1.20 -0.81
N GLN A 108 -13.76 0.88 -0.42
CA GLN A 108 -14.49 -0.27 -0.96
C GLN A 108 -14.79 -0.11 -2.45
N GLU A 109 -15.27 1.07 -2.85
CA GLU A 109 -15.53 1.40 -4.26
C GLU A 109 -14.25 1.38 -5.08
N GLU A 110 -13.17 1.95 -4.57
CA GLU A 110 -11.86 1.93 -5.23
C GLU A 110 -11.34 0.50 -5.42
N PHE A 111 -11.39 -0.32 -4.37
CA PHE A 111 -10.89 -1.68 -4.41
C PHE A 111 -11.68 -2.53 -5.40
N ILE A 112 -13.02 -2.46 -5.39
CA ILE A 112 -13.87 -3.13 -6.38
C ILE A 112 -13.51 -2.68 -7.80
N ASP A 113 -13.36 -1.38 -8.04
CA ASP A 113 -13.03 -0.86 -9.36
C ASP A 113 -11.66 -1.33 -9.84
N MET A 114 -10.67 -1.45 -8.95
CA MET A 114 -9.39 -2.06 -9.29
C MET A 114 -9.57 -3.53 -9.68
N LEU A 115 -10.29 -4.34 -8.89
CA LEU A 115 -10.52 -5.75 -9.22
C LEU A 115 -11.22 -5.92 -10.57
N ASN A 116 -12.28 -5.14 -10.82
CA ASN A 116 -12.99 -5.13 -12.09
C ASN A 116 -12.08 -4.74 -13.26
N LYS A 117 -11.29 -3.66 -13.10
CA LYS A 117 -10.37 -3.17 -14.14
C LYS A 117 -9.29 -4.18 -14.51
N TYR A 118 -8.84 -4.98 -13.54
CA TYR A 118 -7.81 -6.00 -13.75
C TYR A 118 -8.39 -7.41 -13.97
N GLY A 119 -9.72 -7.55 -14.07
CA GLY A 119 -10.39 -8.83 -14.32
C GLY A 119 -10.19 -9.86 -13.20
N VAL A 120 -10.04 -9.41 -11.96
CA VAL A 120 -9.90 -10.28 -10.79
C VAL A 120 -11.29 -10.64 -10.28
N GLU A 121 -11.62 -11.94 -10.28
CA GLU A 121 -12.87 -12.43 -9.70
C GLU A 121 -12.86 -12.31 -8.17
N TYR A 122 -13.97 -11.88 -7.60
CA TYR A 122 -14.17 -11.82 -6.16
C TYR A 122 -15.59 -12.25 -5.80
N ASN A 123 -15.75 -12.71 -4.56
CA ASN A 123 -17.06 -13.01 -4.00
C ASN A 123 -17.46 -11.89 -3.05
N GLU A 124 -18.55 -11.20 -3.37
CA GLU A 124 -19.10 -10.09 -2.59
C GLU A 124 -19.35 -10.44 -1.11
N ASN A 125 -19.60 -11.72 -0.79
CA ASN A 125 -19.84 -12.18 0.57
C ASN A 125 -18.57 -12.38 1.41
N TYR A 126 -17.39 -12.33 0.79
CA TYR A 126 -16.10 -12.63 1.45
C TYR A 126 -15.02 -11.57 1.23
N ILE A 127 -15.21 -10.64 0.30
CA ILE A 127 -14.22 -9.60 -0.02
C ILE A 127 -13.93 -8.62 1.15
N TRP A 128 -14.81 -8.56 2.15
CA TRP A 128 -14.69 -7.68 3.32
C TRP A 128 -14.44 -8.42 4.64
N LYS A 129 -14.26 -9.73 4.62
CA LYS A 129 -14.08 -10.54 5.83
C LYS A 129 -12.63 -10.65 6.24
#